data_AF-A0A523WPM7-F1
#
_entry.id   AF-A0A523WPM7-F1
#
_cell.length_a   1.000
_cell.length_b   1.000
_cell.length_c   1.000
_cell.angle_alpha   90.00
_cell.angle_beta   90.00
_cell.angle_gamma   90.00
#
_symmetry.space_group_name_H-M   'P 1'
#
loop_
_entity.id
_entity.type
_entity.pdbx_description
1 polymer ?
#
loop_
_entity_poly.entity_id
_entity_poly.type
_entity_poly.pdbx_seq_one_letter_code
_entity_poly.pdbx_strand_id
1 'polypeptide(L)'
;MLISGDNRMSRISACLEAAHHFLLSEKEAVAIVEHLISAIGENWRAVCEEADLTETDRTLLWGRQFLNSFSFDDLKGEFAELTKIGNKNLLL
;
A
#
# COMPACT_ATOMS: atom_id res chain seq x y z
N MET A 1 -8.32 13.11 7.66
CA MET A 1 -7.50 12.66 8.80
C MET A 1 -6.10 13.25 8.63
N LEU A 2 -5.45 13.67 9.70
CA LEU A 2 -4.03 14.07 9.69
C LEU A 2 -3.17 12.81 9.89
N ILE A 3 -2.15 12.62 9.06
CA ILE A 3 -1.28 11.43 9.07
C ILE A 3 0.07 11.77 9.73
N SER A 4 0.75 12.82 9.26
CA SER A 4 1.96 13.38 9.88
C SER A 4 1.93 14.89 9.76
N GLY A 5 2.04 15.63 10.88
CA GLY A 5 1.87 17.08 10.89
C GLY A 5 0.55 17.50 10.21
N ASP A 6 0.66 18.35 9.18
CA ASP A 6 -0.47 18.80 8.35
C ASP A 6 -0.74 17.91 7.11
N ASN A 7 0.06 16.86 6.90
CA ASN A 7 -0.08 15.96 5.76
C ASN A 7 -1.32 15.07 5.93
N ARG A 8 -2.24 15.16 4.97
CA ARG A 8 -3.52 14.42 4.92
C ARG A 8 -3.58 13.40 3.78
N MET A 9 -2.52 13.30 3.00
CA MET A 9 -2.51 12.48 1.79
C MET A 9 -2.29 11.03 2.18
N SER A 10 -3.20 10.15 1.77
CA SER A 10 -3.12 8.69 1.97
C SER A 10 -2.01 8.05 1.11
N ARG A 11 -0.77 8.45 1.37
CA ARG A 11 0.44 8.01 0.66
C ARG A 11 1.36 7.29 1.63
N ILE A 12 2.09 6.30 1.12
CA ILE A 12 3.04 5.53 1.90
C ILE A 12 4.13 6.45 2.48
N SER A 13 4.58 7.45 1.72
CA SER A 13 5.54 8.46 2.19
C SER A 13 5.08 9.15 3.48
N ALA A 14 3.79 9.52 3.57
CA ALA A 14 3.21 10.15 4.75
C ALA A 14 3.19 9.20 5.96
N CYS A 15 2.94 7.91 5.72
CA CYS A 15 3.00 6.89 6.76
C CYS A 15 4.44 6.64 7.24
N LEU A 16 5.42 6.62 6.33
CA LEU A 16 6.83 6.48 6.66
C LEU A 16 7.32 7.70 7.47
N GLU A 17 6.89 8.91 7.09
CA GLU A 17 7.15 10.13 7.85
C GLU A 17 6.61 10.04 9.29
N ALA A 18 5.42 9.46 9.45
CA ALA A 18 4.78 9.27 10.77
C ALA A 18 5.38 8.13 11.61
N ALA A 19 6.29 7.30 11.06
CA ALA A 19 6.77 6.07 11.71
C ALA A 19 7.33 6.28 13.13
N HIS A 20 8.05 7.38 13.32
CA HIS A 20 8.65 7.73 14.61
C HIS A 20 7.61 7.98 15.72
N HIS A 21 6.39 8.41 15.39
CA HIS A 21 5.29 8.53 16.36
C HIS A 21 4.87 7.16 16.93
N PHE A 22 5.17 6.08 16.21
CA PHE A 22 4.87 4.69 16.59
C PHE A 22 6.10 3.95 17.11
N LEU A 23 7.19 4.66 17.42
CA LEU A 23 8.46 4.08 17.89
C LEU A 23 9.08 3.08 16.90
N LEU A 24 8.75 3.21 15.61
CA LEU A 24 9.34 2.40 14.55
C LEU A 24 10.57 3.10 13.99
N SER A 25 11.65 2.35 13.80
CA SER A 25 12.72 2.77 12.91
C SER A 25 12.22 2.81 11.46
N GLU A 26 12.88 3.59 10.62
CA GLU A 26 12.57 3.65 9.18
C GLU A 26 12.62 2.26 8.55
N LYS A 27 13.63 1.45 8.89
CA LYS A 27 13.77 0.08 8.37
C LYS A 27 12.59 -0.82 8.76
N GLU A 28 12.11 -0.72 9.99
CA GLU A 28 10.94 -1.48 10.44
C GLU A 28 9.67 -1.02 9.72
N ALA A 29 9.49 0.30 9.58
CA ALA A 29 8.34 0.86 8.87
C ALA A 29 8.32 0.43 7.39
N VAL A 30 9.47 0.47 6.71
CA VAL A 30 9.61 -0.02 5.33
C VAL A 30 9.29 -1.51 5.25
N ALA A 31 9.81 -2.33 6.15
CA ALA A 31 9.54 -3.77 6.17
C ALA A 31 8.05 -4.08 6.38
N ILE A 32 7.37 -3.32 7.24
CA ILE A 32 5.92 -3.44 7.44
C ILE A 32 5.17 -3.09 6.17
N VAL A 33 5.51 -1.97 5.53
CA VAL A 33 4.85 -1.54 4.28
C VAL A 33 5.06 -2.58 3.18
N GLU A 34 6.28 -3.06 3.00
CA GLU A 34 6.62 -4.11 2.03
C GLU A 34 5.79 -5.38 2.25
N HIS A 35 5.70 -5.84 3.50
CA HIS A 35 4.91 -7.00 3.86
C HIS A 35 3.42 -6.79 3.56
N LEU A 36 2.86 -5.62 3.90
CA LEU A 36 1.45 -5.31 3.64
C LEU A 36 1.13 -5.25 2.15
N ILE A 37 1.96 -4.61 1.33
CA ILE A 37 1.77 -4.57 -0.13
C ILE A 37 1.77 -5.99 -0.70
N SER A 38 2.73 -6.81 -0.26
CA SER A 38 2.88 -8.20 -0.74
C SER A 38 1.69 -9.06 -0.31
N ALA A 39 1.32 -9.00 0.97
CA ALA A 39 0.18 -9.75 1.51
C ALA A 39 -1.14 -9.38 0.82
N ILE A 40 -1.39 -8.09 0.55
CA ILE A 40 -2.59 -7.65 -0.18
C ILE A 40 -2.58 -8.23 -1.60
N GLY A 41 -1.45 -8.15 -2.31
CA GLY A 41 -1.29 -8.71 -3.66
C GLY A 41 -1.54 -10.22 -3.71
N GLU A 42 -0.86 -10.96 -2.85
CA GLU A 42 -0.90 -12.42 -2.81
C GLU A 42 -2.29 -12.96 -2.42
N ASN A 43 -3.00 -12.27 -1.52
CA ASN A 43 -4.26 -12.77 -0.97
C ASN A 43 -5.51 -12.16 -1.64
N TRP A 44 -5.38 -11.19 -2.54
CA TRP A 44 -6.52 -10.47 -3.12
C TRP A 44 -7.60 -11.41 -3.67
N ARG A 45 -7.20 -12.40 -4.48
CA ARG A 45 -8.16 -13.32 -5.11
C ARG A 45 -8.87 -14.20 -4.09
N ALA A 46 -8.14 -14.73 -3.11
CA ALA A 46 -8.67 -15.60 -2.06
C ALA A 46 -9.66 -14.85 -1.16
N VAL A 47 -9.30 -13.65 -0.70
CA VAL A 47 -10.18 -12.82 0.13
C VAL A 47 -11.44 -12.41 -0.62
N CYS A 48 -11.33 -12.07 -1.91
CA CYS A 48 -12.50 -11.76 -2.72
C CYS A 48 -13.43 -12.96 -2.94
N GLU A 49 -12.88 -14.18 -2.98
CA GLU A 49 -13.67 -15.41 -3.03
C GLU A 49 -14.39 -15.67 -1.71
N GLU A 50 -13.70 -15.55 -0.58
CA GLU A 50 -14.30 -15.68 0.75
C GLU A 50 -15.41 -14.66 1.00
N ALA A 51 -15.25 -13.44 0.47
CA ALA A 51 -16.22 -12.36 0.60
C ALA A 51 -17.31 -12.35 -0.49
N ASP A 52 -17.39 -13.38 -1.34
CA ASP A 52 -18.38 -13.52 -2.43
C ASP A 52 -18.41 -12.31 -3.41
N LEU A 53 -17.25 -11.68 -3.66
CA LEU A 53 -17.16 -10.61 -4.66
C LEU A 53 -17.28 -11.18 -6.07
N THR A 54 -18.07 -10.52 -6.92
CA THR A 54 -18.14 -10.83 -8.35
C THR A 54 -16.82 -10.47 -9.05
N GLU A 55 -16.53 -11.09 -10.19
CA GLU A 55 -15.36 -10.72 -10.99
C GLU A 55 -15.33 -9.23 -11.33
N THR A 56 -16.49 -8.65 -11.66
CA THR A 56 -16.63 -7.21 -11.94
C THR A 56 -16.24 -6.36 -10.74
N ASP A 57 -16.69 -6.71 -9.53
CA ASP A 57 -16.34 -5.96 -8.31
C ASP A 57 -14.84 -6.08 -7.99
N ARG A 58 -14.26 -7.28 -8.14
CA ARG A 58 -12.82 -7.52 -7.96
C ARG A 58 -11.99 -6.63 -8.87
N THR A 59 -12.32 -6.59 -10.17
CA THR A 59 -11.63 -5.75 -11.14
C THR A 59 -11.88 -4.25 -10.90
N LEU A 60 -13.05 -3.87 -10.40
CA LEU A 60 -13.36 -2.48 -10.10
C LEU A 60 -12.51 -1.97 -8.93
N LEU A 61 -12.41 -2.76 -7.86
CA LEU A 61 -11.74 -2.39 -6.61
C LEU A 61 -10.21 -2.45 -6.71
N TRP A 62 -9.65 -3.38 -7.50
CA TRP A 62 -8.21 -3.54 -7.63
C TRP A 62 -7.53 -2.33 -8.30
N GLY A 63 -6.42 -1.85 -7.72
CA GLY A 63 -5.70 -0.67 -8.19
C GLY A 63 -6.44 0.67 -8.02
N ARG A 64 -7.68 0.65 -7.50
CA ARG A 64 -8.48 1.85 -7.21
C ARG A 64 -8.76 2.01 -5.74
N GLN A 65 -9.31 0.98 -5.09
CA GLN A 65 -9.57 1.01 -3.66
C GLN A 65 -8.44 0.32 -2.89
N PHE A 66 -7.93 -0.79 -3.42
CA PHE A 66 -6.80 -1.53 -2.87
C PHE A 66 -5.57 -1.33 -3.75
N LEU A 67 -4.41 -1.13 -3.12
CA LEU A 67 -3.15 -0.77 -3.79
C LEU A 67 -3.34 0.36 -4.82
N ASN A 68 -4.11 1.39 -4.46
CA ASN A 68 -4.31 2.56 -5.32
C ASN A 68 -2.97 3.18 -5.72
N SER A 69 -2.79 3.50 -7.00
CA SER A 69 -1.54 4.05 -7.55
C SER A 69 -1.09 5.35 -6.87
N PHE A 70 -2.05 6.19 -6.45
CA PHE A 70 -1.77 7.43 -5.72
C PHE A 70 -0.99 7.18 -4.43
N SER A 71 -1.16 6.01 -3.80
CA SER A 71 -0.44 5.65 -2.56
C SER A 71 1.08 5.61 -2.74
N PHE A 72 1.55 5.48 -3.98
CA PHE A 72 2.96 5.32 -4.36
C PHE A 72 3.56 6.55 -5.07
N ASP A 73 2.75 7.56 -5.39
CA ASP A 73 3.03 8.59 -6.40
C ASP A 73 4.28 9.45 -6.11
N ASP A 74 4.64 9.59 -4.84
CA ASP A 74 5.80 10.37 -4.39
C ASP A 74 6.91 9.55 -3.74
N LEU A 75 6.83 8.21 -3.80
CA LEU A 75 7.92 7.34 -3.37
C LEU A 75 9.08 7.42 -4.35
N LYS A 76 10.21 7.94 -3.86
CA LYS A 76 11.46 8.13 -4.62
C LYS A 76 12.66 7.75 -3.76
N GLY A 77 13.83 7.68 -4.39
CA GLY A 77 15.09 7.39 -3.68
C GLY A 77 15.08 6.00 -3.06
N GLU A 78 15.40 5.92 -1.77
CA GLU A 78 15.53 4.66 -1.02
C GLU A 78 14.24 3.84 -0.90
N PHE A 79 13.08 4.48 -1.10
CA PHE A 79 11.78 3.80 -1.08
C PHE A 79 11.27 3.36 -2.46
N ALA A 80 12.03 3.56 -3.52
CA ALA A 80 11.61 3.23 -4.89
C ALA A 80 11.31 1.73 -5.11
N GLU A 81 11.92 0.85 -4.31
CA GLU A 81 11.62 -0.59 -4.35
C GLU A 81 10.17 -0.90 -3.95
N LEU A 82 9.58 -0.14 -3.02
CA LEU A 82 8.17 -0.32 -2.61
C LEU A 82 7.21 -0.07 -3.78
N THR A 83 7.52 0.90 -4.65
CA THR A 83 6.76 1.16 -5.87
C THR A 83 6.86 -0.01 -6.85
N LYS A 84 8.04 -0.64 -6.99
CA LYS A 84 8.21 -1.81 -7.84
C LYS A 84 7.39 -3.00 -7.35
N ILE A 85 7.37 -3.23 -6.03
CA ILE A 85 6.58 -4.30 -5.42
C ILE A 85 5.07 -4.05 -5.63
N GLY A 86 4.60 -2.82 -5.42
CA GLY A 86 3.22 -2.43 -5.72
C GLY A 86 2.85 -2.66 -7.19
N ASN A 87 3.69 -2.22 -8.12
CA ASN A 87 3.45 -2.38 -9.55
C ASN A 87 3.48 -3.83 -10.02
N LYS A 88 4.32 -4.69 -9.44
CA LYS A 88 4.33 -6.13 -9.73
C LYS A 88 2.98 -6.76 -9.43
N ASN A 89 2.33 -6.34 -8.33
CA ASN A 89 1.02 -6.84 -7.93
C ASN A 89 -0.13 -6.29 -8.78
N LEU A 90 0.03 -5.09 -9.36
CA LEU A 90 -0.96 -4.48 -10.26
C LEU A 90 -0.98 -5.06 -11.68
N LEU A 91 -0.01 -5.91 -12.03
CA LEU A 91 0.09 -6.59 -13.33
C LEU A 91 -0.48 -8.03 -13.31
N LEU A 92 -0.96 -8.50 -12.16
CA LEU A 92 -1.68 -9.76 -11.96
C LEU A 92 -3.20 -9.52 -12.02
#